data_AF-A0A5D0IPK5-F1
#
_entry.id   AF-A0A5D0IPK5-F1
#
_cell.length_a   1.000
_cell.length_b   1.000
_cell.length_c   1.000
_cell.angle_alpha   90.00
_cell.angle_beta   90.00
_cell.angle_gamma   90.00
#
_symmetry.space_group_name_H-M   'P 1'
#
loop_
_entity.id
_entity.type
_entity.pdbx_description
1 polymer ?
#
loop_
_entity_poly.entity_id
_entity_poly.type
_entity_poly.pdbx_seq_one_letter_code
_entity_poly.pdbx_strand_id
1 'polypeptide(L)'
;MNTIEKNSVGVIRLKKHEKNPIFSPNPDNYWENIVVCNPGVWYEDGKFTMLYRAAGDDEEHYIRFGLAESSDGVNFERMSNEPIFSPSVDGPDMGGVEDPRIVKFGDEYYVTYAYRPFPPGQYWKFAHDVILLPESGEDTPLVYKKNIANSGLAITKDFKNYKRLGRITTSNLDDRDVILFPEKINGKFAMLHRPKEWIGEAYGTNKPAIWIRFSDDLMVWEEESTMLIAGREGTWEEKVGGSTPPLRTKDGWLIIYHGVENGGLGYYRAGAALLDLEDPTKVIGRLEDWIMEPEHDYEIEGYYKGCVFPTGNMIIDDTLYVYYGAADKYIGLATCNINELLDELKKSK
;
A
#
# COMPACT_ATOMS: atom_id res chain seq x y z
N MET A 1 -25.27 9.01 -21.20
CA MET A 1 -25.91 7.68 -21.18
C MET A 1 -24.79 6.66 -21.15
N ASN A 2 -24.40 6.21 -19.95
CA ASN A 2 -23.33 5.22 -19.79
C ASN A 2 -23.96 3.83 -19.80
N THR A 3 -23.82 3.13 -20.91
CA THR A 3 -24.17 1.71 -21.03
C THR A 3 -23.15 0.89 -20.26
N ILE A 4 -23.65 0.20 -19.23
CA ILE A 4 -22.93 -0.77 -18.42
C ILE A 4 -22.73 -2.03 -19.27
N GLU A 5 -21.49 -2.37 -19.60
CA GLU A 5 -21.17 -3.75 -19.98
C GLU A 5 -21.14 -4.58 -18.68
N LYS A 6 -22.27 -5.21 -18.36
CA LYS A 6 -22.28 -6.32 -17.41
C LYS A 6 -21.64 -7.51 -18.11
N ASN A 7 -20.39 -7.83 -17.76
CA ASN A 7 -19.89 -9.16 -18.04
C ASN A 7 -20.84 -10.19 -17.39
N SER A 8 -21.05 -11.32 -18.06
CA SER A 8 -22.15 -12.28 -17.84
C SER A 8 -22.12 -13.04 -16.51
N VAL A 9 -21.35 -12.56 -15.53
CA VAL A 9 -21.33 -13.01 -14.14
C VAL A 9 -21.28 -11.72 -13.32
N GLY A 10 -22.24 -11.51 -12.41
CA GLY A 10 -22.44 -10.26 -11.65
C GLY A 10 -21.33 -9.90 -10.65
N VAL A 11 -20.07 -10.01 -11.04
CA VAL A 11 -18.88 -9.68 -10.23
C VAL A 11 -18.51 -8.23 -10.48
N ILE A 12 -18.48 -7.43 -9.42
CA ILE A 12 -18.05 -6.03 -9.51
C ILE A 12 -16.53 -5.95 -9.70
N ARG A 13 -16.08 -5.18 -10.69
CA ARG A 13 -14.67 -4.90 -10.97
C ARG A 13 -14.46 -3.39 -10.99
N LEU A 14 -13.26 -2.95 -10.60
CA LEU A 14 -12.85 -1.57 -10.81
C LEU A 14 -12.66 -1.32 -12.30
N LYS A 15 -13.20 -0.20 -12.79
CA LYS A 15 -12.97 0.27 -14.15
C LYS A 15 -11.71 1.12 -14.19
N LYS A 16 -10.68 0.62 -14.87
CA LYS A 16 -9.44 1.37 -15.12
C LYS A 16 -9.71 2.59 -15.99
N HIS A 17 -9.05 3.69 -15.66
CA HIS A 17 -9.20 4.95 -16.37
C HIS A 17 -8.60 4.85 -17.79
N GLU A 18 -9.26 5.43 -18.78
CA GLU A 18 -8.87 5.33 -20.20
C GLU A 18 -7.50 5.98 -20.50
N LYS A 19 -7.08 6.94 -19.67
CA LYS A 19 -5.78 7.60 -19.77
C LYS A 19 -4.66 6.88 -19.00
N ASN A 20 -4.90 5.68 -18.46
CA ASN A 20 -3.84 4.95 -17.76
C ASN A 20 -2.68 4.59 -18.72
N PRO A 21 -1.42 4.63 -18.25
CA PRO A 21 -1.00 5.13 -16.94
C PRO A 21 -1.14 6.65 -16.82
N ILE A 22 -1.72 7.13 -15.72
CA ILE A 22 -1.93 8.58 -15.48
C ILE A 22 -0.67 9.29 -14.99
N PHE A 23 0.32 8.53 -14.52
CA PHE A 23 1.62 9.06 -14.12
C PHE A 23 2.71 8.09 -14.51
N SER A 24 3.77 8.61 -15.12
CA SER A 24 4.89 7.84 -15.67
C SER A 24 6.24 8.42 -15.24
N PRO A 25 7.32 7.62 -15.25
CA PRO A 25 8.67 8.09 -14.94
C PRO A 25 9.05 9.28 -15.81
N ASN A 26 9.77 10.24 -15.24
CA ASN A 26 10.28 11.39 -15.97
C ASN A 26 11.73 11.10 -16.39
N PRO A 27 12.01 10.82 -17.68
CA PRO A 27 13.35 10.46 -18.12
C PRO A 27 14.37 11.59 -17.89
N ASP A 28 13.91 12.84 -17.78
CA ASP A 28 14.76 14.00 -17.58
C ASP A 28 15.12 14.24 -16.09
N ASN A 29 14.59 13.43 -15.16
CA ASN A 29 14.79 13.60 -13.73
C ASN A 29 15.41 12.35 -13.09
N TYR A 30 16.69 12.43 -12.74
CA TYR A 30 17.53 11.26 -12.42
C TYR A 30 17.04 10.38 -11.27
N TRP A 31 16.29 10.92 -10.29
CA TRP A 31 15.85 10.17 -9.12
C TRP A 31 14.50 9.48 -9.29
N GLU A 32 13.79 9.74 -10.40
CA GLU A 32 12.47 9.17 -10.73
C GLU A 32 12.37 8.70 -12.20
N ASN A 33 13.50 8.61 -12.91
CA ASN A 33 13.55 8.26 -14.33
C ASN A 33 13.25 6.79 -14.63
N ILE A 34 13.24 5.93 -13.61
CA ILE A 34 13.03 4.48 -13.75
C ILE A 34 11.66 4.04 -13.21
N VAL A 35 11.31 4.44 -11.99
CA VAL A 35 10.08 4.01 -11.30
C VAL A 35 9.32 5.22 -10.79
N VAL A 36 8.01 5.27 -11.06
CA VAL A 36 7.03 6.00 -10.24
C VAL A 36 5.83 5.10 -9.98
N CYS A 37 5.56 4.75 -8.72
CA CYS A 37 4.51 3.79 -8.37
C CYS A 37 3.93 4.05 -6.98
N ASN A 38 3.07 3.14 -6.53
CA ASN A 38 2.56 2.99 -5.16
C ASN A 38 2.22 4.34 -4.49
N PRO A 39 1.30 5.15 -5.07
CA PRO A 39 0.98 6.47 -4.56
C PRO A 39 0.07 6.44 -3.33
N GLY A 40 0.43 7.21 -2.31
CA GLY A 40 -0.53 7.70 -1.34
C GLY A 40 -1.24 8.92 -1.93
N VAL A 41 -2.56 8.93 -2.01
CA VAL A 41 -3.33 10.06 -2.55
C VAL A 41 -4.34 10.53 -1.51
N TRP A 42 -4.43 11.84 -1.34
CA TRP A 42 -5.40 12.50 -0.47
C TRP A 42 -6.21 13.53 -1.26
N TYR A 43 -7.50 13.63 -0.98
CA TYR A 43 -8.38 14.65 -1.57
C TYR A 43 -9.00 15.52 -0.49
N GLU A 44 -8.82 16.84 -0.62
CA GLU A 44 -9.41 17.82 0.28
C GLU A 44 -9.56 19.15 -0.46
N ASP A 45 -10.65 19.87 -0.19
CA ASP A 45 -10.94 21.19 -0.76
C ASP A 45 -10.81 21.29 -2.29
N GLY A 46 -11.23 20.23 -3.00
CA GLY A 46 -11.20 20.20 -4.47
C GLY A 46 -9.83 19.88 -5.07
N LYS A 47 -8.84 19.50 -4.26
CA LYS A 47 -7.47 19.22 -4.71
C LYS A 47 -7.06 17.80 -4.33
N PHE A 48 -6.50 17.08 -5.30
CA PHE A 48 -5.82 15.81 -5.11
C PHE A 48 -4.33 16.08 -4.85
N THR A 49 -3.81 15.52 -3.77
CA THR A 49 -2.39 15.54 -3.42
C THR A 49 -1.86 14.12 -3.44
N MET A 50 -0.86 13.86 -4.29
CA MET A 50 -0.24 12.55 -4.47
C MET A 50 1.19 12.56 -3.96
N LEU A 51 1.46 11.73 -2.96
CA LEU A 51 2.80 11.36 -2.52
C LEU A 51 3.15 10.03 -3.21
N TYR A 52 4.04 10.06 -4.20
CA TYR A 52 4.35 8.88 -5.01
C TYR A 52 5.72 8.32 -4.68
N ARG A 53 5.84 6.99 -4.67
CA ARG A 53 7.13 6.30 -4.61
C ARG A 53 7.86 6.49 -5.93
N ALA A 54 9.15 6.82 -5.87
CA ALA A 54 10.00 6.91 -7.04
C ALA A 54 11.41 6.40 -6.79
N ALA A 55 12.05 5.92 -7.86
CA ALA A 55 13.45 5.52 -7.85
C ALA A 55 14.09 5.74 -9.22
N GLY A 56 15.40 6.00 -9.18
CA GLY A 56 16.21 6.32 -10.34
C GLY A 56 17.06 5.16 -10.83
N ASP A 57 18.00 5.46 -11.72
CA ASP A 57 19.01 4.51 -12.23
C ASP A 57 20.32 4.52 -11.42
N ASP A 58 20.33 5.15 -10.24
CA ASP A 58 21.43 5.05 -9.29
C ASP A 58 21.72 3.58 -8.90
N GLU A 59 22.98 3.28 -8.57
CA GLU A 59 23.45 1.89 -8.33
C GLU A 59 22.73 1.28 -7.13
N GLU A 60 22.59 2.07 -6.07
CA GLU A 60 21.88 1.73 -4.85
C GLU A 60 20.37 1.61 -5.09
N HIS A 61 19.84 2.30 -6.10
CA HIS A 61 18.41 2.38 -6.40
C HIS A 61 17.59 2.87 -5.19
N TYR A 62 17.99 4.00 -4.62
CA TYR A 62 17.30 4.59 -3.49
C TYR A 62 15.85 4.91 -3.83
N ILE A 63 14.95 4.50 -2.93
CA ILE A 63 13.53 4.75 -3.06
C ILE A 63 13.17 5.99 -2.22
N ARG A 64 12.46 6.92 -2.86
CA ARG A 64 12.17 8.26 -2.36
C ARG A 64 10.70 8.60 -2.61
N PHE A 65 10.18 9.66 -1.98
CA PHE A 65 8.86 10.19 -2.34
C PHE A 65 8.94 11.50 -3.11
N GLY A 66 8.15 11.57 -4.18
CA GLY A 66 7.83 12.80 -4.89
C GLY A 66 6.44 13.31 -4.54
N LEU A 67 6.20 14.59 -4.86
CA LEU A 67 4.91 15.25 -4.64
C LEU A 67 4.32 15.69 -5.98
N ALA A 68 3.05 15.36 -6.21
CA ALA A 68 2.28 15.86 -7.34
C ALA A 68 0.88 16.30 -6.91
N GLU A 69 0.30 17.27 -7.61
CA GLU A 69 -1.05 17.78 -7.34
C GLU A 69 -1.93 17.72 -8.60
N SER A 70 -3.25 17.60 -8.41
CA SER A 70 -4.22 17.60 -9.50
C SER A 70 -5.54 18.22 -9.03
N SER A 71 -6.26 18.86 -9.95
CA SER A 71 -7.64 19.35 -9.72
C SER A 71 -8.71 18.37 -10.19
N ASP A 72 -8.37 17.37 -10.99
CA ASP A 72 -9.32 16.40 -11.57
C ASP A 72 -9.03 14.94 -11.19
N GLY A 73 -7.93 14.71 -10.46
CA GLY A 73 -7.52 13.40 -9.99
C GLY A 73 -6.94 12.50 -11.09
N VAL A 74 -6.67 13.05 -12.28
CA VAL A 74 -6.17 12.31 -13.44
C VAL A 74 -4.91 12.97 -14.00
N ASN A 75 -4.93 14.28 -14.21
CA ASN A 75 -3.79 15.03 -14.75
C ASN A 75 -3.01 15.62 -13.56
N PHE A 76 -1.89 14.98 -13.20
CA PHE A 76 -1.05 15.39 -12.08
C PHE A 76 0.17 16.19 -12.52
N GLU A 77 0.43 17.29 -11.83
CA GLU A 77 1.62 18.13 -12.00
C GLU A 77 2.62 17.85 -10.88
N ARG A 78 3.89 17.63 -11.22
CA ARG A 78 4.98 17.49 -10.24
C ARG A 78 5.21 18.83 -9.54
N MET A 79 5.28 18.80 -8.22
CA MET A 79 5.46 20.00 -7.40
C MET A 79 6.92 20.35 -7.10
N SER A 80 7.85 19.47 -7.47
CA SER A 80 9.28 19.61 -7.23
C SER A 80 10.09 18.79 -8.25
N ASN A 81 11.27 19.29 -8.63
CA ASN A 81 12.27 18.52 -9.38
C ASN A 81 13.17 17.68 -8.47
N GLU A 82 13.07 17.85 -7.16
CA GLU A 82 13.78 17.07 -6.13
C GLU A 82 12.78 16.24 -5.33
N PRO A 83 13.20 15.11 -4.72
CA PRO A 83 12.34 14.34 -3.84
C PRO A 83 11.88 15.17 -2.64
N ILE A 84 10.62 15.01 -2.23
CA ILE A 84 10.05 15.72 -1.08
C ILE A 84 10.33 15.02 0.24
N PHE A 85 10.58 13.71 0.18
CA PHE A 85 10.93 12.88 1.33
C PHE A 85 11.91 11.79 0.90
N SER A 86 13.18 11.96 1.27
CA SER A 86 14.26 11.03 0.96
C SER A 86 14.58 10.12 2.15
N PRO A 87 15.31 9.00 1.93
CA PRO A 87 15.94 8.24 3.01
C PRO A 87 16.73 9.16 3.95
N SER A 88 16.74 8.85 5.25
CA SER A 88 17.61 9.58 6.18
C SER A 88 19.09 9.34 5.88
N VAL A 89 19.93 10.31 6.23
CA VAL A 89 21.38 10.21 6.01
C VAL A 89 22.02 9.20 6.97
N ASP A 90 21.52 9.13 8.21
CA ASP A 90 22.09 8.35 9.32
C ASP A 90 21.02 7.62 10.17
N GLY A 91 19.77 7.61 9.71
CA GLY A 91 18.67 7.00 10.43
C GLY A 91 18.34 5.58 9.96
N PRO A 92 17.31 4.96 10.57
CA PRO A 92 16.98 3.56 10.31
C PRO A 92 16.40 3.30 8.91
N ASP A 93 15.90 4.34 8.24
CA ASP A 93 15.30 4.29 6.90
C ASP A 93 16.25 4.71 5.77
N MET A 94 17.57 4.72 6.03
CA MET A 94 18.58 5.17 5.06
C MET A 94 18.63 4.36 3.76
N GLY A 95 18.07 3.15 3.74
CA GLY A 95 17.99 2.33 2.54
C GLY A 95 16.87 2.75 1.58
N GLY A 96 15.81 3.38 2.06
CA GLY A 96 14.64 3.61 1.23
C GLY A 96 13.42 3.96 2.05
N VAL A 97 12.53 4.75 1.45
CA VAL A 97 11.19 5.04 1.97
C VAL A 97 10.18 4.64 0.91
N GLU A 98 9.28 3.73 1.25
CA GLU A 98 8.46 3.00 0.28
C GLU A 98 6.97 3.07 0.63
N ASP A 99 6.16 3.03 -0.43
CA ASP A 99 4.73 2.75 -0.41
C ASP A 99 3.93 3.54 0.66
N PRO A 100 3.86 4.88 0.52
CA PRO A 100 3.24 5.74 1.50
C PRO A 100 1.73 5.48 1.60
N ARG A 101 1.20 5.38 2.82
CA ARG A 101 -0.24 5.43 3.10
C ARG A 101 -0.55 6.65 3.96
N ILE A 102 -1.60 7.38 3.61
CA ILE A 102 -1.93 8.68 4.20
C ILE A 102 -3.24 8.57 4.97
N VAL A 103 -3.23 8.99 6.23
CA VAL A 103 -4.44 9.31 6.99
C VAL A 103 -4.31 10.70 7.60
N LYS A 104 -5.41 11.28 8.09
CA LYS A 104 -5.41 12.61 8.71
C LYS A 104 -6.00 12.54 10.11
N PHE A 105 -5.30 13.10 11.09
CA PHE A 105 -5.84 13.34 12.44
C PHE A 105 -5.74 14.83 12.75
N GLY A 106 -6.89 15.48 12.97
CA GLY A 106 -6.93 16.94 13.16
C GLY A 106 -6.47 17.68 11.90
N ASP A 107 -5.44 18.51 12.02
CA ASP A 107 -4.85 19.28 10.91
C ASP A 107 -3.55 18.66 10.36
N GLU A 108 -3.16 17.48 10.85
CA GLU A 108 -1.93 16.79 10.46
C GLU A 108 -2.21 15.54 9.63
N TYR A 109 -1.42 15.36 8.56
CA TYR A 109 -1.36 14.14 7.77
C TYR A 109 -0.29 13.22 8.35
N TYR A 110 -0.65 11.95 8.49
CA TYR A 110 0.18 10.89 9.01
C TYR A 110 0.47 9.93 7.87
N VAL A 111 1.75 9.74 7.59
CA VAL A 111 2.24 8.91 6.50
C VAL A 111 2.94 7.70 7.10
N THR A 112 2.33 6.53 6.96
CA THR A 112 3.06 5.28 7.18
C THR A 112 3.83 4.93 5.92
N TYR A 113 5.05 4.44 6.08
CA TYR A 113 5.91 4.04 4.97
C TYR A 113 6.75 2.83 5.38
N ALA A 114 7.00 1.92 4.44
CA ALA A 114 7.97 0.85 4.65
C ALA A 114 9.38 1.37 4.41
N TYR A 115 10.37 0.79 5.08
CA TYR A 115 11.76 1.14 4.89
C TYR A 115 12.68 -0.04 5.19
N ARG A 116 13.93 0.07 4.73
CA ARG A 116 15.04 -0.85 5.06
C ARG A 116 16.28 -0.09 5.54
N PRO A 117 17.14 -0.70 6.36
CA PRO A 117 18.45 -0.12 6.70
C PRO A 117 19.40 0.02 5.51
N PHE A 118 19.31 -0.86 4.50
CA PHE A 118 20.14 -0.81 3.29
C PHE A 118 19.29 -0.76 2.04
N PRO A 119 19.74 -0.03 1.01
CA PRO A 119 18.99 0.13 -0.20
C PRO A 119 18.81 -1.20 -0.93
N PRO A 120 17.69 -1.38 -1.65
CA PRO A 120 17.36 -2.65 -2.26
C PRO A 120 18.33 -3.01 -3.40
N GLY A 121 19.01 -2.02 -4.00
CA GLY A 121 19.72 -2.19 -5.25
C GLY A 121 18.76 -2.34 -6.44
N GLN A 122 19.35 -2.43 -7.62
CA GLN A 122 18.63 -2.61 -8.89
C GLN A 122 18.06 -4.02 -8.99
N TYR A 123 16.90 -4.25 -8.38
CA TYR A 123 16.31 -5.58 -8.14
C TYR A 123 15.96 -6.41 -9.38
N TRP A 124 15.99 -5.81 -10.56
CA TRP A 124 15.90 -6.53 -11.84
C TRP A 124 17.22 -7.20 -12.27
N LYS A 125 18.33 -6.95 -11.57
CA LYS A 125 19.65 -7.56 -11.85
C LYS A 125 19.88 -8.88 -11.11
N PHE A 126 18.98 -9.29 -10.21
CA PHE A 126 19.08 -10.52 -9.44
C PHE A 126 17.72 -11.21 -9.31
N ALA A 127 17.70 -12.40 -8.71
CA ALA A 127 16.47 -13.18 -8.61
C ALA A 127 15.41 -12.49 -7.73
N HIS A 128 14.14 -12.74 -8.05
CA HIS A 128 13.01 -12.24 -7.29
C HIS A 128 13.13 -12.59 -5.80
N ASP A 129 12.69 -11.68 -4.92
CA ASP A 129 12.74 -11.79 -3.45
C ASP A 129 14.14 -11.93 -2.82
N VAL A 130 15.23 -11.76 -3.59
CA VAL A 130 16.59 -11.65 -3.03
C VAL A 130 16.77 -10.29 -2.36
N ILE A 131 17.25 -10.31 -1.10
CA ILE A 131 17.58 -9.12 -0.33
C ILE A 131 19.10 -9.00 -0.26
N LEU A 132 19.64 -7.85 -0.66
CA LEU A 132 21.06 -7.53 -0.48
C LEU A 132 21.36 -7.31 1.00
N LEU A 133 22.38 -7.99 1.51
CA LEU A 133 22.77 -7.97 2.91
C LEU A 133 24.08 -7.20 3.10
N PRO A 134 24.19 -6.37 4.16
CA PRO A 134 25.46 -5.74 4.51
C PRO A 134 26.45 -6.77 5.05
N GLU A 135 27.75 -6.49 4.91
CA GLU A 135 28.76 -7.19 5.70
C GLU A 135 28.48 -6.94 7.19
N SER A 136 28.45 -8.01 7.98
CA SER A 136 28.02 -7.96 9.37
C SER A 136 28.65 -9.06 10.21
N GLY A 137 29.00 -8.72 11.45
CA GLY A 137 29.51 -9.68 12.45
C GLY A 137 28.41 -10.53 13.07
N GLU A 138 28.80 -11.52 13.88
CA GLU A 138 27.89 -12.47 14.53
C GLU A 138 26.80 -11.77 15.36
N ASP A 139 27.21 -10.85 16.25
CA ASP A 139 26.35 -10.12 17.20
C ASP A 139 25.60 -8.92 16.60
N THR A 140 25.67 -8.71 15.28
CA THR A 140 24.99 -7.59 14.62
C THR A 140 23.47 -7.71 14.80
N PRO A 141 22.76 -6.63 15.18
CA PRO A 141 21.31 -6.65 15.32
C PRO A 141 20.60 -7.21 14.08
N LEU A 142 19.59 -8.05 14.28
CA LEU A 142 18.90 -8.75 13.18
C LEU A 142 18.35 -7.80 12.12
N VAL A 143 17.81 -6.64 12.52
CA VAL A 143 17.27 -5.62 11.60
C VAL A 143 18.29 -5.20 10.56
N TYR A 144 19.54 -5.01 10.99
CA TYR A 144 20.66 -4.60 10.14
C TYR A 144 21.19 -5.80 9.37
N LYS A 145 21.53 -6.89 10.08
CA LYS A 145 22.15 -8.09 9.54
C LYS A 145 21.34 -8.73 8.41
N LYS A 146 20.01 -8.71 8.53
CA LYS A 146 19.08 -9.28 7.54
C LYS A 146 18.43 -8.22 6.65
N ASN A 147 18.85 -6.96 6.79
CA ASN A 147 18.27 -5.82 6.10
C ASN A 147 16.72 -5.82 6.16
N ILE A 148 16.16 -6.04 7.36
CA ILE A 148 14.72 -6.34 7.57
C ILE A 148 13.87 -5.12 7.19
N ALA A 149 12.77 -5.34 6.46
CA ALA A 149 11.80 -4.27 6.21
C ALA A 149 10.97 -3.98 7.46
N ASN A 150 10.89 -2.72 7.83
CA ASN A 150 10.02 -2.23 8.90
C ASN A 150 9.17 -1.09 8.38
N SER A 151 8.24 -0.62 9.22
CA SER A 151 7.43 0.54 8.89
C SER A 151 7.70 1.70 9.86
N GLY A 152 7.78 2.90 9.30
CA GLY A 152 7.94 4.15 10.01
C GLY A 152 6.70 5.02 9.92
N LEU A 153 6.67 6.05 10.77
CA LEU A 153 5.64 7.09 10.75
C LEU A 153 6.30 8.45 10.53
N ALA A 154 5.75 9.22 9.60
CA ALA A 154 6.06 10.64 9.42
C ALA A 154 4.79 11.48 9.49
N ILE A 155 4.93 12.73 9.94
CA ILE A 155 3.82 13.70 10.00
C ILE A 155 4.14 14.95 9.19
N THR A 156 3.11 15.53 8.57
CA THR A 156 3.19 16.77 7.80
C THR A 156 1.88 17.55 7.87
N LYS A 157 1.94 18.85 7.60
CA LYS A 157 0.75 19.72 7.42
C LYS A 157 0.57 20.19 5.98
N ASP A 158 1.59 20.01 5.14
CA ASP A 158 1.67 20.65 3.83
C ASP A 158 2.24 19.75 2.72
N PHE A 159 2.56 18.49 3.03
CA PHE A 159 3.24 17.52 2.15
C PHE A 159 4.63 17.96 1.65
N LYS A 160 5.20 19.01 2.24
CA LYS A 160 6.52 19.55 1.87
C LYS A 160 7.51 19.42 3.01
N ASN A 161 7.04 19.63 4.24
CA ASN A 161 7.83 19.55 5.45
C ASN A 161 7.36 18.37 6.30
N TYR A 162 8.28 17.48 6.64
CA TYR A 162 7.99 16.26 7.38
C TYR A 162 8.77 16.18 8.68
N LYS A 163 8.12 15.66 9.73
CA LYS A 163 8.79 15.15 10.92
C LYS A 163 8.74 13.63 10.89
N ARG A 164 9.91 12.98 10.85
CA ARG A 164 10.02 11.53 11.03
C ARG A 164 9.87 11.22 12.52
N LEU A 165 8.90 10.39 12.87
CA LEU A 165 8.64 9.98 14.26
C LEU A 165 9.36 8.68 14.63
N GLY A 166 9.70 7.86 13.64
CA GLY A 166 10.47 6.63 13.82
C GLY A 166 9.66 5.38 13.53
N ARG A 167 10.19 4.23 13.96
CA ARG A 167 9.64 2.90 13.71
C ARG A 167 8.37 2.64 14.52
N ILE A 168 7.37 2.02 13.89
CA ILE A 168 6.10 1.62 14.52
C ILE A 168 5.87 0.10 14.51
N THR A 169 6.83 -0.68 14.01
CA THR A 169 6.81 -2.16 14.03
C THR A 169 7.97 -2.76 14.84
N THR A 170 7.89 -4.06 15.12
CA THR A 170 8.95 -4.79 15.83
C THR A 170 10.20 -4.94 14.95
N SER A 171 11.38 -4.55 15.46
CA SER A 171 12.59 -4.43 14.65
C SER A 171 13.14 -5.74 14.05
N ASN A 172 12.83 -6.88 14.65
CA ASN A 172 13.32 -8.19 14.21
C ASN A 172 12.31 -8.97 13.37
N LEU A 173 11.29 -8.29 12.85
CA LEU A 173 10.17 -8.86 12.09
C LEU A 173 10.03 -8.09 10.76
N ASP A 174 9.99 -8.77 9.62
CA ASP A 174 9.70 -8.12 8.32
C ASP A 174 8.20 -7.80 8.29
N ASP A 175 7.88 -6.56 8.64
CA ASP A 175 6.50 -6.11 8.85
C ASP A 175 6.22 -4.87 7.99
N ARG A 176 5.45 -5.13 6.94
CA ARG A 176 5.11 -4.21 5.86
C ARG A 176 3.59 -4.06 5.77
N ASP A 177 3.14 -3.26 4.82
CA ASP A 177 1.72 -2.97 4.62
C ASP A 177 1.07 -2.45 5.91
N VAL A 178 1.80 -1.60 6.63
CA VAL A 178 1.31 -0.95 7.85
C VAL A 178 0.43 0.23 7.47
N ILE A 179 -0.83 0.17 7.87
CA ILE A 179 -1.87 1.09 7.43
C ILE A 179 -2.69 1.50 8.64
N LEU A 180 -2.72 2.79 8.93
CA LEU A 180 -3.56 3.34 10.01
C LEU A 180 -5.02 3.43 9.55
N PHE A 181 -5.93 3.25 10.50
CA PHE A 181 -7.32 3.68 10.33
C PHE A 181 -7.40 5.20 10.43
N PRO A 182 -8.32 5.87 9.70
CA PRO A 182 -8.38 7.32 9.63
C PRO A 182 -8.98 7.99 10.88
N GLU A 183 -9.42 7.21 11.87
CA GLU A 183 -9.90 7.71 13.16
C GLU A 183 -9.72 6.66 14.26
N LYS A 184 -9.93 7.09 15.50
CA LYS A 184 -9.93 6.18 16.65
C LYS A 184 -11.20 5.32 16.68
N ILE A 185 -11.04 4.05 17.03
CA ILE A 185 -12.12 3.08 17.20
C ILE A 185 -12.19 2.74 18.67
N ASN A 186 -13.33 2.98 19.31
CA ASN A 186 -13.52 2.81 20.77
C ASN A 186 -12.42 3.51 21.61
N GLY A 187 -11.98 4.69 21.17
CA GLY A 187 -10.95 5.48 21.86
C GLY A 187 -9.49 5.11 21.56
N LYS A 188 -9.26 4.03 20.81
CA LYS A 188 -7.92 3.55 20.44
C LYS A 188 -7.60 3.82 18.98
N PHE A 189 -6.32 4.05 18.67
CA PHE A 189 -5.81 3.93 17.31
C PHE A 189 -5.84 2.48 16.87
N ALA A 190 -6.00 2.25 15.57
CA ALA A 190 -5.94 0.92 14.97
C ALA A 190 -5.01 0.94 13.76
N MET A 191 -4.25 -0.14 13.58
CA MET A 191 -3.43 -0.35 12.38
C MET A 191 -3.65 -1.75 11.81
N LEU A 192 -3.67 -1.84 10.49
CA LEU A 192 -3.39 -3.08 9.77
C LEU A 192 -1.88 -3.24 9.66
N HIS A 193 -1.38 -4.47 9.72
CA HIS A 193 0.02 -4.79 9.47
C HIS A 193 0.17 -6.24 8.97
N ARG A 194 1.35 -6.58 8.45
CA ARG A 194 1.57 -7.82 7.70
C ARG A 194 2.96 -8.41 8.00
N PRO A 195 3.15 -8.99 9.19
CA PRO A 195 4.39 -9.64 9.57
C PRO A 195 4.63 -10.92 8.75
N LYS A 196 5.73 -10.96 8.02
CA LYS A 196 6.07 -12.03 7.07
C LYS A 196 6.40 -13.34 7.77
N GLU A 197 7.00 -13.29 8.96
CA GLU A 197 7.43 -14.45 9.72
C GLU A 197 6.33 -15.08 10.59
N TRP A 198 5.14 -14.46 10.68
CA TRP A 198 4.00 -15.01 11.43
C TRP A 198 3.25 -16.06 10.61
N ILE A 199 3.92 -17.19 10.39
CA ILE A 199 3.42 -18.35 9.65
C ILE A 199 3.65 -19.65 10.44
N GLY A 200 2.86 -20.67 10.15
CA GLY A 200 2.86 -21.97 10.82
C GLY A 200 1.71 -22.14 11.81
N GLU A 201 1.69 -23.30 12.47
CA GLU A 201 0.61 -23.72 13.37
C GLU A 201 0.31 -22.70 14.47
N ALA A 202 1.34 -22.05 15.02
CA ALA A 202 1.21 -21.04 16.07
C ALA A 202 0.41 -19.79 15.64
N TYR A 203 0.36 -19.49 14.34
CA TYR A 203 -0.31 -18.31 13.79
C TYR A 203 -1.56 -18.65 12.97
N GLY A 204 -1.83 -19.94 12.74
CA GLY A 204 -3.02 -20.39 12.00
C GLY A 204 -3.00 -20.11 10.49
N THR A 205 -1.84 -19.80 9.91
CA THR A 205 -1.68 -19.55 8.46
C THR A 205 -0.33 -20.03 7.96
N ASN A 206 -0.25 -20.55 6.73
CA ASN A 206 1.00 -21.01 6.11
C ASN A 206 1.68 -19.92 5.26
N LYS A 207 1.04 -18.77 5.12
CA LYS A 207 1.50 -17.63 4.32
C LYS A 207 1.28 -16.32 5.10
N PRO A 208 2.03 -15.25 4.78
CA PRO A 208 1.79 -13.95 5.39
C PRO A 208 0.32 -13.51 5.23
N ALA A 209 -0.27 -13.09 6.34
CA ALA A 209 -1.68 -12.72 6.49
C ALA A 209 -1.80 -11.27 6.97
N ILE A 210 -2.99 -10.68 6.83
CA ILE A 210 -3.30 -9.34 7.34
C ILE A 210 -3.74 -9.45 8.79
N TRP A 211 -3.12 -8.65 9.65
CA TRP A 211 -3.43 -8.57 11.07
C TRP A 211 -3.87 -7.16 11.43
N ILE A 212 -4.62 -7.03 12.52
CA ILE A 212 -4.99 -5.75 13.13
C ILE A 212 -4.46 -5.67 14.55
N ARG A 213 -4.02 -4.48 14.96
CA ARG A 213 -3.65 -4.16 16.34
C ARG A 213 -4.20 -2.80 16.74
N PHE A 214 -4.41 -2.62 18.04
CA PHE A 214 -4.85 -1.36 18.62
C PHE A 214 -3.79 -0.74 19.52
N SER A 215 -3.90 0.56 19.77
CA SER A 215 -3.07 1.26 20.73
C SER A 215 -3.72 2.55 21.25
N ASP A 216 -3.32 2.99 22.44
CA ASP A 216 -3.62 4.31 22.98
C ASP A 216 -2.70 5.42 22.42
N ASP A 217 -1.53 5.05 21.87
CA ASP A 217 -0.50 5.95 21.34
C ASP A 217 0.06 5.43 20.00
N LEU A 218 0.14 6.30 18.99
CA LEU A 218 0.58 5.95 17.63
C LEU A 218 2.03 5.42 17.54
N MET A 219 2.84 5.60 18.58
CA MET A 219 4.24 5.16 18.63
C MET A 219 4.44 3.91 19.51
N VAL A 220 3.41 3.41 20.20
CA VAL A 220 3.53 2.30 21.16
C VAL A 220 2.52 1.20 20.84
N TRP A 221 2.94 0.16 20.12
CA TRP A 221 2.04 -0.91 19.64
C TRP A 221 2.27 -2.24 20.38
N GLU A 222 1.90 -2.30 21.65
CA GLU A 222 2.17 -3.45 22.54
C GLU A 222 1.03 -4.47 22.64
N GLU A 223 -0.20 -4.10 22.25
CA GLU A 223 -1.35 -5.01 22.29
C GLU A 223 -1.18 -6.20 21.33
N GLU A 224 -1.81 -7.33 21.65
CA GLU A 224 -1.78 -8.49 20.76
C GLU A 224 -2.50 -8.19 19.44
N SER A 225 -1.94 -8.71 18.35
CA SER A 225 -2.57 -8.62 17.03
C SER A 225 -3.61 -9.71 16.84
N THR A 226 -4.72 -9.37 16.18
CA THR A 226 -5.73 -10.33 15.73
C THR A 226 -5.58 -10.56 14.22
N MET A 227 -5.56 -11.82 13.77
CA MET A 227 -5.53 -12.15 12.34
C MET A 227 -6.88 -11.78 11.72
N LEU A 228 -6.87 -10.91 10.72
CA LEU A 228 -8.08 -10.51 9.99
C LEU A 228 -8.33 -11.39 8.77
N ILE A 229 -7.31 -11.52 7.92
CA ILE A 229 -7.45 -12.11 6.59
C ILE A 229 -6.22 -12.97 6.33
N ALA A 230 -6.43 -14.29 6.30
CA ALA A 230 -5.49 -15.24 5.71
C ALA A 230 -5.83 -15.46 4.23
N GLY A 231 -4.81 -15.84 3.47
CA GLY A 231 -4.96 -16.21 2.06
C GLY A 231 -5.70 -17.54 1.89
N ARG A 232 -6.27 -17.76 0.70
CA ARG A 232 -6.96 -19.01 0.34
C ARG A 232 -6.05 -19.85 -0.55
N GLU A 233 -5.69 -21.05 -0.09
CA GLU A 233 -4.78 -21.94 -0.81
C GLU A 233 -5.34 -22.32 -2.20
N GLY A 234 -4.49 -22.29 -3.24
CA GLY A 234 -4.88 -22.62 -4.61
C GLY A 234 -5.68 -21.53 -5.34
N THR A 235 -5.70 -20.30 -4.81
CA THR A 235 -6.46 -19.18 -5.40
C THR A 235 -5.56 -18.01 -5.79
N TRP A 236 -6.17 -16.93 -6.30
CA TRP A 236 -5.46 -15.69 -6.62
C TRP A 236 -4.85 -14.98 -5.40
N GLU A 237 -5.33 -15.32 -4.20
CA GLU A 237 -4.99 -14.66 -2.93
C GLU A 237 -4.30 -15.59 -1.93
N GLU A 238 -3.39 -16.46 -2.37
CA GLU A 238 -2.65 -17.36 -1.46
C GLU A 238 -1.78 -16.61 -0.44
N LYS A 239 -1.16 -15.50 -0.86
CA LYS A 239 -0.46 -14.54 0.00
C LYS A 239 -1.22 -13.23 -0.04
N VAL A 240 -1.53 -12.64 1.12
CA VAL A 240 -2.29 -11.38 1.21
C VAL A 240 -1.54 -10.29 1.97
N GLY A 241 -1.95 -9.05 1.76
CA GLY A 241 -1.47 -7.88 2.48
C GLY A 241 -2.40 -6.68 2.34
N GLY A 242 -2.38 -5.79 3.32
CA GLY A 242 -3.14 -4.54 3.25
C GLY A 242 -2.71 -3.70 2.04
N SER A 243 -3.63 -2.96 1.44
CA SER A 243 -3.30 -2.10 0.29
C SER A 243 -3.46 -0.62 0.64
N THR A 244 -4.68 -0.17 0.86
CA THR A 244 -5.03 1.25 1.07
C THR A 244 -5.55 1.49 2.49
N PRO A 245 -5.53 2.74 2.97
CA PRO A 245 -6.27 3.14 4.17
C PRO A 245 -7.72 2.64 4.16
N PRO A 246 -8.23 2.11 5.29
CA PRO A 246 -9.64 1.77 5.43
C PRO A 246 -10.52 3.01 5.24
N LEU A 247 -11.61 2.87 4.50
CA LEU A 247 -12.61 3.93 4.33
C LEU A 247 -13.83 3.63 5.17
N ARG A 248 -14.24 4.59 6.01
CA ARG A 248 -15.50 4.48 6.74
C ARG A 248 -16.67 4.61 5.77
N THR A 249 -17.60 3.68 5.84
CA THR A 249 -18.85 3.72 5.07
C THR A 249 -20.05 3.53 6.00
N LYS A 250 -21.27 3.69 5.46
CA LYS A 250 -22.51 3.40 6.20
C LYS A 250 -22.65 1.92 6.59
N ASP A 251 -21.95 1.02 5.90
CA ASP A 251 -22.11 -0.43 6.02
C ASP A 251 -20.93 -1.10 6.77
N GLY A 252 -19.82 -0.38 7.00
CA GLY A 252 -18.58 -0.96 7.53
C GLY A 252 -17.33 -0.17 7.17
N TRP A 253 -16.18 -0.64 7.64
CA TRP A 253 -14.87 -0.22 7.15
C TRP A 253 -14.57 -0.98 5.85
N LEU A 254 -14.59 -0.27 4.72
CA LEU A 254 -14.15 -0.83 3.45
C LEU A 254 -12.63 -0.90 3.44
N ILE A 255 -12.09 -2.10 3.23
CA ILE A 255 -10.67 -2.32 3.01
C ILE A 255 -10.43 -2.88 1.60
N ILE A 256 -9.40 -2.36 0.95
CA ILE A 256 -8.81 -2.96 -0.25
C ILE A 256 -7.53 -3.66 0.20
N TYR A 257 -7.33 -4.87 -0.27
CA TYR A 257 -6.15 -5.68 0.04
C TYR A 257 -5.62 -6.32 -1.24
N HIS A 258 -4.34 -6.68 -1.25
CA HIS A 258 -3.74 -7.37 -2.38
C HIS A 258 -3.66 -8.86 -2.10
N GLY A 259 -3.75 -9.65 -3.16
CA GLY A 259 -3.58 -11.10 -3.16
C GLY A 259 -2.59 -11.50 -4.25
N VAL A 260 -1.79 -12.53 -3.97
CA VAL A 260 -0.78 -13.05 -4.89
C VAL A 260 -0.90 -14.55 -5.01
N GLU A 261 -1.03 -15.02 -6.24
CA GLU A 261 -1.14 -16.44 -6.58
C GLU A 261 0.22 -17.17 -6.57
N ASN A 262 0.20 -18.49 -6.77
CA ASN A 262 1.39 -19.33 -6.94
C ASN A 262 2.39 -19.17 -5.78
N GLY A 263 1.90 -19.27 -4.54
CA GLY A 263 2.70 -19.17 -3.35
C GLY A 263 3.30 -17.79 -3.08
N GLY A 264 2.86 -16.75 -3.82
CA GLY A 264 3.33 -15.38 -3.71
C GLY A 264 4.27 -14.92 -4.83
N LEU A 265 4.35 -15.69 -5.93
CA LEU A 265 5.26 -15.46 -7.07
C LEU A 265 4.55 -15.14 -8.39
N GLY A 266 3.22 -15.20 -8.41
CA GLY A 266 2.42 -14.89 -9.60
C GLY A 266 1.93 -13.44 -9.63
N TYR A 267 0.77 -13.23 -10.25
CA TYR A 267 0.18 -11.89 -10.39
C TYR A 267 -0.31 -11.31 -9.06
N TYR A 268 -0.05 -10.02 -8.88
CA TYR A 268 -0.62 -9.21 -7.80
C TYR A 268 -1.95 -8.65 -8.27
N ARG A 269 -3.02 -9.03 -7.57
CA ARG A 269 -4.39 -8.56 -7.79
C ARG A 269 -4.89 -7.87 -6.53
N ALA A 270 -5.96 -7.09 -6.65
CA ALA A 270 -6.62 -6.44 -5.52
C ALA A 270 -7.98 -7.06 -5.24
N GLY A 271 -8.35 -7.25 -3.98
CA GLY A 271 -9.68 -7.62 -3.51
C GLY A 271 -10.26 -6.59 -2.55
N ALA A 272 -11.51 -6.82 -2.14
CA ALA A 272 -12.21 -5.98 -1.18
C ALA A 272 -12.82 -6.81 -0.04
N ALA A 273 -12.81 -6.23 1.15
CA ALA A 273 -13.52 -6.75 2.31
C ALA A 273 -14.14 -5.59 3.10
N LEU A 274 -15.10 -5.93 3.95
CA LEU A 274 -15.83 -5.04 4.82
C LEU A 274 -15.63 -5.51 6.26
N LEU A 275 -15.15 -4.62 7.13
CA LEU A 275 -15.01 -4.87 8.56
C LEU A 275 -16.14 -4.17 9.33
N ASP A 276 -16.53 -4.71 10.48
CA ASP A 276 -17.52 -4.09 11.36
C ASP A 276 -17.01 -2.73 11.89
N LEU A 277 -17.91 -1.73 11.99
CA LEU A 277 -17.54 -0.36 12.39
C LEU A 277 -17.08 -0.28 13.85
N GLU A 278 -17.71 -1.04 14.72
CA GLU A 278 -17.48 -1.00 16.16
C GLU A 278 -16.41 -2.00 16.58
N ASP A 279 -16.30 -3.12 15.86
CA ASP A 279 -15.29 -4.15 16.09
C ASP A 279 -14.61 -4.56 14.78
N PRO A 280 -13.59 -3.82 14.31
CA PRO A 280 -12.95 -4.06 13.03
C PRO A 280 -12.11 -5.35 13.01
N THR A 281 -12.06 -6.11 14.12
CA THR A 281 -11.53 -7.48 14.11
C THR A 281 -12.45 -8.46 13.35
N LYS A 282 -13.70 -8.07 13.10
CA LYS A 282 -14.71 -8.89 12.42
C LYS A 282 -14.81 -8.51 10.95
N VAL A 283 -14.46 -9.45 10.07
CA VAL A 283 -14.78 -9.38 8.64
C VAL A 283 -16.26 -9.73 8.45
N ILE A 284 -17.06 -8.76 8.01
CA ILE A 284 -18.52 -8.89 7.79
C ILE A 284 -18.92 -9.01 6.32
N GLY A 285 -17.94 -8.96 5.41
CA GLY A 285 -18.07 -9.27 3.99
C GLY A 285 -16.68 -9.38 3.35
N ARG A 286 -16.47 -10.31 2.44
CA ARG A 286 -15.22 -10.46 1.68
C ARG A 286 -15.54 -11.11 0.35
N LEU A 287 -15.27 -10.40 -0.74
CA LEU A 287 -15.47 -10.95 -2.08
C LEU A 287 -14.56 -12.18 -2.28
N GLU A 288 -15.08 -13.18 -2.99
CA GLU A 288 -14.33 -14.40 -3.32
C GLU A 288 -13.29 -14.16 -4.42
N ASP A 289 -13.62 -13.26 -5.33
CA ASP A 289 -12.85 -12.95 -6.52
C ASP A 289 -12.24 -11.53 -6.38
N TRP A 290 -11.22 -11.22 -7.17
CA TRP A 290 -10.56 -9.91 -7.16
C TRP A 290 -11.53 -8.79 -7.58
N ILE A 291 -11.18 -7.54 -7.32
CA ILE A 291 -11.83 -6.37 -7.93
C ILE A 291 -10.98 -5.76 -9.05
N MET A 292 -9.70 -6.12 -9.12
CA MET A 292 -8.77 -5.62 -10.13
C MET A 292 -7.60 -6.58 -10.32
N GLU A 293 -7.21 -6.83 -11.57
CA GLU A 293 -6.03 -7.62 -11.93
C GLU A 293 -5.20 -6.91 -13.02
N PRO A 294 -3.95 -7.35 -13.28
CA PRO A 294 -3.17 -6.87 -14.42
C PRO A 294 -3.81 -7.33 -15.75
N GLU A 295 -4.11 -6.39 -16.64
CA GLU A 295 -4.74 -6.65 -17.95
C GLU A 295 -4.06 -5.90 -19.10
N HIS A 296 -3.29 -4.85 -18.78
CA HIS A 296 -2.64 -4.00 -19.76
C HIS A 296 -1.11 -4.12 -19.73
N ASP A 297 -0.46 -3.82 -20.85
CA ASP A 297 1.00 -3.90 -20.99
C ASP A 297 1.75 -3.11 -19.89
N TYR A 298 1.23 -1.96 -19.46
CA TYR A 298 1.85 -1.16 -18.38
C TYR A 298 1.74 -1.80 -16.98
N GLU A 299 0.91 -2.84 -16.82
CA GLU A 299 0.71 -3.62 -15.59
C GLU A 299 1.42 -4.98 -15.68
N ILE A 300 1.63 -5.49 -16.89
CA ILE A 300 2.23 -6.79 -17.18
C ILE A 300 3.74 -6.67 -17.39
N GLU A 301 4.19 -5.62 -18.08
CA GLU A 301 5.58 -5.43 -18.52
C GLU A 301 6.23 -4.24 -17.80
N GLY A 302 6.90 -4.56 -16.69
CA GLY A 302 7.72 -3.61 -15.92
C GLY A 302 8.84 -4.33 -15.16
N TYR A 303 9.41 -3.66 -14.15
CA TYR A 303 10.44 -4.26 -13.30
C TYR A 303 9.87 -5.35 -12.41
N TYR A 304 8.58 -5.25 -12.10
CA TYR A 304 7.77 -6.35 -11.59
C TYR A 304 6.78 -6.77 -12.68
N LYS A 305 6.68 -8.07 -12.99
CA LYS A 305 5.76 -8.55 -14.02
C LYS A 305 4.39 -8.92 -13.46
N GLY A 306 3.34 -8.36 -14.03
CA GLY A 306 1.95 -8.66 -13.67
C GLY A 306 1.59 -8.19 -12.26
N CYS A 307 1.55 -6.87 -12.06
CA CYS A 307 1.23 -6.28 -10.77
C CYS A 307 0.32 -5.07 -10.87
N VAL A 308 -0.77 -5.12 -10.12
CA VAL A 308 -1.55 -3.94 -9.70
C VAL A 308 -1.51 -3.84 -8.18
N PHE A 309 -1.02 -2.72 -7.65
CA PHE A 309 -0.76 -2.54 -6.22
C PHE A 309 -1.39 -1.24 -5.70
N PRO A 310 -2.64 -1.28 -5.20
CA PRO A 310 -3.31 -0.11 -4.65
C PRO A 310 -2.65 0.41 -3.37
N THR A 311 -2.53 1.73 -3.24
CA THR A 311 -1.97 2.37 -2.04
C THR A 311 -2.71 3.63 -1.61
N GLY A 312 -3.47 4.25 -2.51
CA GLY A 312 -4.33 5.40 -2.22
C GLY A 312 -5.77 5.14 -2.68
N ASN A 313 -6.74 5.47 -1.83
CA ASN A 313 -8.14 5.43 -2.19
C ASN A 313 -8.93 6.55 -1.48
N MET A 314 -10.08 6.87 -2.04
CA MET A 314 -11.04 7.80 -1.45
C MET A 314 -12.41 7.63 -2.09
N ILE A 315 -13.45 8.08 -1.39
CA ILE A 315 -14.80 8.18 -1.94
C ILE A 315 -15.07 9.66 -2.18
N ILE A 316 -15.43 10.00 -3.41
CA ILE A 316 -15.88 11.33 -3.80
C ILE A 316 -17.27 11.15 -4.41
N ASP A 317 -18.27 11.75 -3.76
CA ASP A 317 -19.68 11.47 -4.00
C ASP A 317 -19.98 9.96 -3.96
N ASP A 318 -20.51 9.39 -5.04
CA ASP A 318 -20.81 7.95 -5.16
C ASP A 318 -19.70 7.15 -5.86
N THR A 319 -18.51 7.73 -6.04
CA THR A 319 -17.40 7.09 -6.76
C THR A 319 -16.25 6.75 -5.82
N LEU A 320 -15.86 5.47 -5.81
CA LEU A 320 -14.61 5.03 -5.21
C LEU A 320 -13.47 5.25 -6.22
N TYR A 321 -12.48 6.05 -5.84
CA TYR A 321 -11.23 6.22 -6.57
C TYR A 321 -10.16 5.33 -5.95
N VAL A 322 -9.42 4.59 -6.77
CA VAL A 322 -8.32 3.71 -6.36
C VAL A 322 -7.09 3.99 -7.21
N TYR A 323 -6.07 4.56 -6.59
CA TYR A 323 -4.77 4.82 -7.19
C TYR A 323 -3.81 3.67 -6.88
N TYR A 324 -3.16 3.16 -7.92
CA TYR A 324 -2.37 1.94 -7.83
C TYR A 324 -1.05 2.04 -8.59
N GLY A 325 -0.02 1.38 -8.05
CA GLY A 325 1.20 1.10 -8.79
C GLY A 325 0.98 -0.02 -9.81
N ALA A 326 1.56 0.12 -10.99
CA ALA A 326 1.51 -0.85 -12.07
C ALA A 326 2.92 -1.29 -12.45
N ALA A 327 3.18 -2.59 -12.36
CA ALA A 327 4.43 -3.25 -12.77
C ALA A 327 5.73 -2.64 -12.17
N ASP A 328 5.66 -2.07 -10.96
CA ASP A 328 6.71 -1.26 -10.33
C ASP A 328 7.32 -0.22 -11.28
N LYS A 329 6.46 0.49 -12.02
CA LYS A 329 6.93 1.47 -13.00
C LYS A 329 6.00 2.65 -13.21
N TYR A 330 4.69 2.42 -13.16
CA TYR A 330 3.70 3.44 -13.46
C TYR A 330 2.65 3.58 -12.34
N ILE A 331 1.85 4.63 -12.44
CA ILE A 331 0.65 4.81 -11.62
C ILE A 331 -0.58 4.84 -12.51
N GLY A 332 -1.58 4.05 -12.13
CA GLY A 332 -2.91 4.06 -12.71
C GLY A 332 -3.98 4.55 -11.72
N LEU A 333 -5.15 4.87 -12.28
CA LEU A 333 -6.39 5.10 -11.55
C LEU A 333 -7.43 4.08 -12.00
N ALA A 334 -8.17 3.51 -11.06
CA ALA A 334 -9.36 2.72 -11.33
C ALA A 334 -10.52 3.19 -10.43
N THR A 335 -11.76 3.05 -10.91
CA THR A 335 -12.95 3.57 -10.23
C THR A 335 -14.11 2.58 -10.26
N CYS A 336 -15.01 2.67 -9.29
CA CYS A 336 -16.33 2.04 -9.37
C CYS A 336 -17.37 2.85 -8.59
N ASN A 337 -18.65 2.50 -8.76
CA ASN A 337 -19.68 3.02 -7.87
C ASN A 337 -19.56 2.37 -6.49
N ILE A 338 -19.44 3.19 -5.44
CA ILE A 338 -19.25 2.68 -4.08
C ILE A 338 -20.45 1.89 -3.57
N ASN A 339 -21.68 2.31 -3.90
CA ASN A 339 -22.88 1.64 -3.41
C ASN A 339 -23.01 0.23 -4.02
N GLU A 340 -22.67 0.07 -5.31
CA GLU A 340 -22.65 -1.25 -5.95
C GLU A 340 -21.63 -2.20 -5.28
N LEU A 341 -20.44 -1.69 -4.94
CA LEU A 341 -19.42 -2.49 -4.26
C LEU A 341 -19.88 -2.94 -2.87
N LEU A 342 -20.44 -2.03 -2.09
CA LEU A 342 -20.95 -2.33 -0.75
C LEU A 342 -22.10 -3.33 -0.79
N ASP A 343 -23.00 -3.22 -1.78
CA ASP A 343 -24.11 -4.15 -1.95
C ASP A 343 -23.64 -5.57 -2.29
N GLU A 344 -22.59 -5.74 -3.10
CA GLU A 344 -21.98 -7.04 -3.33
C GLU A 344 -21.25 -7.59 -2.09
N LEU A 345 -20.48 -6.75 -1.38
CA LEU A 345 -19.80 -7.16 -0.14
C LEU A 345 -20.79 -7.66 0.92
N LYS A 346 -21.94 -7.01 1.08
CA LYS A 346 -22.97 -7.45 2.04
C LYS A 346 -23.64 -8.78 1.68
N LYS A 347 -23.60 -9.19 0.41
CA LYS A 347 -24.10 -10.51 -0.04
C LYS A 347 -23.08 -11.61 0.21
N SER A 348 -21.79 -11.28 0.25
CA SER A 348 -20.67 -12.22 0.43
C SER A 348 -20.47 -12.75 1.87
N LYS A 349 -21.54 -12.80 2.67
CA LYS A 349 -21.48 -13.20 4.09
C LYS A 349 -21.18 -14.67 4.31
#